data_AF-A0A956KLE7-F1
#
_entry.id   AF-A0A956KLE7-F1
#
_cell.length_a   1.000
_cell.length_b   1.000
_cell.length_c   1.000
_cell.angle_alpha   90.00
_cell.angle_beta   90.00
_cell.angle_gamma   90.00
#
_symmetry.space_group_name_H-M   'P 1'
#
loop_
_entity.id
_entity.type
_entity.pdbx_description
1 polymer ?
#
loop_
_entity_poly.entity_id
_entity_poly.type
_entity_poly.pdbx_seq_one_letter_code
_entity_poly.pdbx_strand_id
1 'polypeptide(L)'
;VGYWLWEPATRSVMKCFNIPRGISVIAGGTIEPGAGSFTMKAERGSTTFGILGNPYLDREFQMLSFEVTVTLDGDSYSYEEDTVLKIVGRDQLFHHTDENTLVRVY
;
A
#
# COMPACT_ATOMS: atom_id res chain seq x y z
N VAL A 1 9.22 -1.77 -7.33
CA VAL A 1 8.75 -1.32 -8.68
C VAL A 1 7.29 -1.69 -8.84
N GLY A 2 6.51 -0.90 -9.58
CA GLY A 2 5.08 -1.10 -9.67
C GLY A 2 4.40 -0.13 -10.61
N TYR A 3 3.07 -0.11 -10.55
CA TYR A 3 2.20 0.71 -11.37
C TYR A 3 1.06 1.30 -10.54
N TRP A 4 0.61 2.47 -10.97
CA TRP A 4 -0.65 3.07 -10.54
C TRP A 4 -1.71 2.84 -11.60
N LEU A 5 -2.94 2.56 -11.17
CA LEU A 5 -4.07 2.40 -12.06
C LEU A 5 -5.26 3.20 -11.54
N TRP A 6 -6.03 3.77 -12.47
CA TRP A 6 -7.26 4.48 -12.21
C TRP A 6 -8.32 3.98 -13.20
N GLU A 7 -9.45 3.48 -12.70
CA GLU A 7 -10.61 3.07 -13.49
C GLU A 7 -11.79 4.01 -13.21
N PRO A 8 -12.13 4.92 -14.15
CA PRO A 8 -13.13 5.95 -13.91
C PRO A 8 -14.57 5.41 -13.77
N ALA A 9 -14.91 4.30 -14.43
CA ALA A 9 -16.28 3.77 -14.37
C ALA A 9 -16.63 3.23 -12.99
N THR A 10 -15.66 2.60 -12.32
CA THR A 10 -15.81 2.02 -10.97
C THR A 10 -15.19 2.90 -9.89
N ARG A 11 -14.62 4.05 -10.28
CA ARG A 11 -13.91 4.97 -9.39
C ARG A 11 -12.80 4.28 -8.59
N SER A 12 -12.13 3.28 -9.20
CA SER A 12 -11.15 2.45 -8.50
C SER A 12 -9.74 2.97 -8.74
N VAL A 13 -9.02 3.28 -7.66
CA VAL A 13 -7.59 3.57 -7.68
C VAL A 13 -6.82 2.38 -7.13
N MET A 14 -5.69 2.07 -7.74
CA MET A 14 -4.84 0.95 -7.32
C MET A 14 -3.36 1.31 -7.40
N LYS A 15 -2.60 0.83 -6.41
CA LYS A 15 -1.15 0.80 -6.38
C LYS A 15 -0.70 -0.66 -6.34
N CYS A 16 -0.15 -1.14 -7.46
CA CYS A 16 0.35 -2.51 -7.61
C CYS A 16 1.87 -2.48 -7.59
N PHE A 17 2.52 -3.17 -6.67
CA PHE A 17 3.98 -3.14 -6.57
C PHE A 17 4.60 -4.41 -6.02
N ASN A 18 5.85 -4.61 -6.41
CA ASN A 18 6.72 -5.64 -5.87
C ASN A 18 7.82 -5.02 -5.01
N ILE A 19 7.98 -5.58 -3.81
CA ILE A 19 9.15 -5.33 -2.95
C ILE A 19 10.22 -6.34 -3.37
N PRO A 20 11.49 -5.93 -3.58
CA PRO A 20 12.58 -6.78 -4.10
C PRO A 20 13.08 -7.81 -3.07
N ARG A 21 12.15 -8.37 -2.30
CA ARG A 21 12.30 -9.49 -1.38
C ARG A 21 11.23 -10.55 -1.65
N GLY A 22 10.63 -10.57 -2.84
CA GLY A 22 9.59 -11.53 -3.19
C GLY A 22 8.26 -11.28 -2.46
N ILE A 23 7.84 -10.01 -2.36
CA ILE A 23 6.49 -9.63 -1.93
C ILE A 23 5.78 -8.95 -3.12
N SER A 24 4.50 -9.25 -3.31
CA SER A 24 3.61 -8.57 -4.25
C SER A 24 2.41 -8.01 -3.51
N VAL A 25 2.07 -6.76 -3.77
CA VAL A 25 0.95 -6.06 -3.13
C VAL A 25 0.09 -5.42 -4.21
N ILE A 26 -1.23 -5.61 -4.10
CA ILE A 26 -2.23 -4.83 -4.81
C ILE A 26 -3.03 -4.10 -3.74
N ALA A 27 -2.75 -2.81 -3.57
CA ALA A 27 -3.55 -1.95 -2.71
C ALA A 27 -4.56 -1.20 -3.57
N GLY A 28 -5.81 -1.13 -3.11
CA GLY A 28 -6.85 -0.42 -3.84
C GLY A 28 -7.86 0.26 -2.94
N GLY A 29 -8.66 1.13 -3.56
CA GLY A 29 -9.71 1.90 -2.91
C GLY A 29 -10.62 2.55 -3.93
N THR A 30 -11.70 3.18 -3.45
CA THR A 30 -12.61 3.97 -4.27
C THR A 30 -12.40 5.45 -3.98
N ILE A 31 -12.24 6.27 -5.02
CA ILE A 31 -11.99 7.71 -4.87
C ILE A 31 -12.92 8.51 -5.76
N GLU A 32 -13.40 9.65 -5.29
CA GLU A 32 -14.16 10.57 -6.13
C GLU A 32 -13.23 11.26 -7.14
N PRO A 33 -13.67 11.49 -8.39
CA PRO A 33 -12.92 12.30 -9.33
C PRO A 33 -12.58 13.67 -8.75
N GLY A 34 -11.30 14.03 -8.75
CA GLY A 34 -10.81 15.30 -8.19
C GLY A 34 -10.55 15.28 -6.69
N ALA A 35 -10.66 14.14 -6.01
CA ALA A 35 -10.26 14.03 -4.61
C ALA A 35 -8.76 14.37 -4.44
N GLY A 36 -8.47 15.35 -3.58
CA GLY A 36 -7.11 15.73 -3.22
C GLY A 36 -6.45 14.82 -2.18
N SER A 37 -7.21 13.92 -1.56
CA SER A 37 -6.67 12.92 -0.64
C SER A 37 -7.47 11.63 -0.72
N PHE A 38 -6.77 10.50 -0.63
CA PHE A 38 -7.39 9.19 -0.69
C PHE A 38 -6.55 8.09 -0.03
N THR A 39 -7.23 7.03 0.40
CA THR A 39 -6.62 5.87 1.06
C THR A 39 -6.83 4.61 0.22
N MET A 40 -5.79 3.78 0.14
CA MET A 40 -5.85 2.45 -0.45
C MET A 40 -5.38 1.41 0.57
N LYS A 41 -5.97 0.21 0.48
CA LYS A 41 -5.66 -0.89 1.40
C LYS A 41 -5.39 -2.18 0.64
N ALA A 42 -4.54 -3.03 1.22
CA ALA A 42 -4.37 -4.41 0.82
C ALA A 42 -4.42 -5.30 2.07
N GLU A 43 -5.00 -6.49 1.94
CA GLU A 43 -5.16 -7.43 3.05
C GLU A 43 -4.66 -8.82 2.65
N ARG A 44 -3.97 -9.49 3.57
CA ARG A 44 -3.52 -10.86 3.38
C ARG A 44 -4.73 -11.79 3.25
N GLY A 45 -4.72 -12.64 2.23
CA GLY A 45 -5.80 -13.59 1.94
C GLY A 45 -6.92 -13.04 1.06
N SER A 46 -6.93 -11.72 0.79
CA SER A 46 -7.83 -11.15 -0.22
C SER A 46 -7.47 -11.65 -1.62
N THR A 47 -8.49 -11.99 -2.41
CA THR A 47 -8.35 -12.37 -3.82
C THR A 47 -8.42 -11.17 -4.78
N THR A 48 -8.58 -9.96 -4.25
CA THR A 48 -8.61 -8.70 -5.02
C THR A 48 -7.45 -7.80 -4.61
N PHE A 49 -7.65 -6.93 -3.62
CA PHE A 49 -6.60 -6.10 -3.03
C PHE A 49 -5.80 -6.91 -2.01
N GLY A 50 -4.91 -7.75 -2.53
CA GLY A 50 -4.21 -8.80 -1.80
C GLY A 50 -2.70 -8.59 -1.61
N ILE A 51 -2.15 -9.41 -0.72
CA ILE A 51 -0.72 -9.47 -0.40
C ILE A 51 -0.21 -10.91 -0.56
N LEU A 52 0.88 -11.08 -1.31
CA LEU A 52 1.62 -12.33 -1.46
C LEU A 52 3.07 -12.13 -1.01
N GLY A 53 3.64 -13.14 -0.35
CA GLY A 53 5.03 -13.12 0.09
C GLY A 53 5.71 -14.46 -0.18
N ASN A 54 7.04 -14.44 -0.25
CA ASN A 54 7.84 -15.66 -0.33
C ASN A 54 7.70 -16.51 0.95
N PRO A 55 8.05 -17.82 0.93
CA PRO A 55 7.87 -18.71 2.08
C PRO A 55 8.59 -18.29 3.37
N TYR A 56 9.78 -17.70 3.26
CA TYR A 56 10.53 -17.23 4.42
C TYR A 56 9.83 -16.06 5.10
N LEU A 57 9.36 -15.08 4.32
CA LEU A 57 8.67 -13.91 4.86
C LEU A 57 7.26 -14.24 5.34
N ASP A 58 6.56 -15.15 4.69
CA ASP A 58 5.28 -15.67 5.19
C ASP A 58 5.42 -16.30 6.59
N ARG A 59 6.56 -16.96 6.86
CA ARG A 59 6.84 -17.57 8.17
C ARG A 59 7.33 -16.56 9.20
N GLU A 60 8.37 -15.78 8.89
CA GLU A 60 9.12 -14.99 9.87
C GLU A 60 8.60 -13.55 10.05
N PHE A 61 8.09 -12.93 8.98
CA PHE A 61 7.71 -11.51 8.92
C PHE A 61 6.41 -11.35 8.10
N GLN A 62 5.35 -11.99 8.56
CA GLN A 62 4.12 -12.11 7.80
C GLN A 62 3.41 -10.75 7.70
N MET A 63 3.34 -10.22 6.48
CA MET A 63 2.58 -9.00 6.19
C MET A 63 1.08 -9.30 6.20
N LEU A 64 0.35 -8.64 7.10
CA LEU A 64 -1.08 -8.83 7.32
C LEU A 64 -1.91 -7.81 6.54
N SER A 65 -1.51 -6.54 6.58
CA SER A 65 -2.15 -5.47 5.85
C SER A 65 -1.14 -4.41 5.41
N PHE A 66 -1.55 -3.66 4.39
CA PHE A 66 -0.90 -2.46 3.92
C PHE A 66 -1.97 -1.39 3.77
N GLU A 67 -1.73 -0.21 4.33
CA GLU A 67 -2.55 0.97 4.12
C GLU A 67 -1.65 2.12 3.68
N VAL A 68 -2.13 2.88 2.71
CA VAL A 68 -1.47 4.13 2.31
C VAL A 68 -2.52 5.20 2.11
N THR A 69 -2.30 6.36 2.71
CA THR A 69 -3.02 7.58 2.41
C THR A 69 -2.12 8.49 1.59
N VAL A 70 -2.65 8.97 0.48
CA VAL A 70 -1.98 9.91 -0.42
C VAL A 70 -2.70 11.23 -0.38
N THR A 71 -1.95 12.32 -0.34
CA THR A 71 -2.47 13.69 -0.45
C THR A 71 -1.74 14.41 -1.58
N LEU A 72 -2.53 15.02 -2.46
CA LEU A 72 -2.09 15.81 -3.60
C LEU A 72 -2.38 17.28 -3.32
N ASP A 73 -1.36 18.13 -3.38
CA ASP A 73 -1.49 19.57 -3.16
C ASP A 73 -0.60 20.35 -4.14
N GLY A 74 -1.21 20.87 -5.21
CA GLY A 74 -0.51 21.59 -6.26
C GLY A 74 0.61 20.77 -6.89
N ASP A 75 1.85 21.19 -6.65
CA ASP A 75 3.07 20.51 -7.12
C ASP A 75 3.65 19.53 -6.09
N SER A 76 2.94 19.25 -5.00
CA SER A 76 3.34 18.34 -3.94
C SER A 76 2.54 17.04 -3.94
N TYR A 77 3.22 15.95 -3.61
CA TYR A 77 2.66 14.64 -3.35
C TYR A 77 3.15 14.17 -1.98
N SER A 78 2.24 13.95 -1.04
CA SER A 78 2.55 13.41 0.29
C SER A 78 1.93 12.03 0.47
N TYR A 79 2.56 11.19 1.29
CA TYR A 79 2.01 9.92 1.69
C TYR A 79 2.31 9.57 3.15
N GLU A 80 1.42 8.76 3.71
CA GLU A 80 1.58 8.06 4.98
C GLU A 80 1.24 6.58 4.73
N GLU A 81 2.18 5.69 5.02
CA GLU A 81 2.06 4.24 4.87
C GLU A 81 2.08 3.56 6.23
N ASP A 82 1.19 2.59 6.46
CA ASP A 82 1.27 1.64 7.58
C ASP A 82 1.21 0.19 7.06
N THR A 83 2.29 -0.54 7.33
CA THR A 83 2.36 -1.97 7.09
C THR A 83 2.30 -2.71 8.41
N VAL A 84 1.27 -3.54 8.59
CA VAL A 84 1.12 -4.37 9.79
C VAL A 84 1.77 -5.73 9.56
N LEU A 85 2.76 -6.06 10.39
CA LEU A 85 3.51 -7.31 10.35
C LEU A 85 3.26 -8.15 11.61
N LYS A 86 3.14 -9.47 11.41
CA LYS A 86 3.31 -10.47 12.46
C LYS A 86 4.73 -11.03 12.38
N ILE A 87 5.52 -10.84 13.44
CA ILE A 87 6.93 -11.23 13.49
C ILE A 87 7.08 -12.39 14.48
N VAL A 88 7.77 -13.46 14.06
CA VAL A 88 8.06 -14.59 14.95
C VAL A 88 8.85 -14.13 16.17
N GLY A 89 8.43 -14.58 17.36
CA GLY A 89 9.05 -14.20 18.63
C GLY A 89 8.59 -12.84 19.19
N ARG A 90 7.60 -12.19 18.55
CA ARG A 90 6.97 -10.96 19.05
C ARG A 90 5.47 -11.17 19.19
N ASP A 91 4.94 -10.99 20.41
CA ASP A 91 3.52 -11.18 20.69
C ASP A 91 2.64 -10.09 20.07
N GLN A 92 3.14 -8.86 20.04
CA GLN A 92 2.43 -7.71 19.49
C GLN A 92 2.70 -7.56 18.00
N LEU A 93 1.66 -7.18 17.25
CA LEU A 93 1.81 -6.75 15.87
C LEU A 93 2.79 -5.57 15.77
N PHE A 94 3.57 -5.57 14.71
CA PHE A 94 4.53 -4.51 14.42
C PHE A 94 3.97 -3.62 13.32
N HIS A 95 3.78 -2.34 13.63
CA HIS A 95 3.41 -1.31 12.68
C HIS A 95 4.68 -0.71 12.10
N HIS A 96 4.93 -0.98 10.82
CA HIS A 96 6.00 -0.36 10.07
C HIS A 96 5.42 0.82 9.31
N THR A 97 5.62 2.02 9.86
CA THR A 97 5.11 3.27 9.30
C THR A 97 6.17 4.01 8.52
N ASP A 98 5.79 4.66 7.43
CA ASP A 98 6.65 5.53 6.62
C ASP A 98 5.85 6.74 6.12
N GLU A 99 6.49 7.92 6.08
CA GLU A 99 5.85 9.13 5.58
C GLU A 99 6.85 9.98 4.80
N ASN A 100 6.39 10.64 3.74
CA ASN A 100 7.24 11.57 2.99
C ASN A 100 6.41 12.56 2.17
N THR A 101 7.05 13.67 1.79
CA THR A 101 6.52 14.65 0.84
C THR A 101 7.50 14.85 -0.31
N LEU A 102 7.02 14.66 -1.52
CA LEU A 102 7.74 14.87 -2.77
C LEU A 102 7.26 16.16 -3.42
N VAL A 103 8.18 16.90 -4.01
CA VAL A 103 7.88 18.11 -4.79
C VAL A 103 8.22 17.84 -6.24
N ARG A 104 7.34 18.29 -7.14
CA ARG A 104 7.53 18.21 -8.58
C ARG A 104 8.75 19.01 -9.00
N VAL A 105 9.60 18.38 -9.81
CA VAL A 105 10.88 18.96 -10.24
C VAL A 105 10.93 19.29 -11.74
N TYR A 106 9.93 18.89 -12.54
CA TYR A 106 9.85 19.14 -13.98
C TYR A 106 8.40 19.25 -14.49
#